data_AF-A0A081NJY7-F1
#
_entry.id   AF-A0A081NJY7-F1
#
_cell.length_a   1.000
_cell.length_b   1.000
_cell.length_c   1.000
_cell.angle_alpha   90.00
_cell.angle_beta   90.00
_cell.angle_gamma   90.00
#
_symmetry.space_group_name_H-M   'P 1'
#
loop_
_entity.id
_entity.type
_entity.pdbx_description
1 polymer ?
#
loop_
_entity_poly.entity_id
_entity_poly.type
_entity_poly.pdbx_seq_one_letter_code
_entity_poly.pdbx_strand_id
1 'polypeptide(L)'
;MNFPLVSALLLATSVSFADDLSFQPDTSEALAAQNHVENILIATYERVLAEPTYSESELTNAPISGFGESRGRNLLTFAAFNNFPELALWGLAHSAGINTADRDGATMLRMSLANYNVQMTDIALKNKADPNMVIGQGDDTMLSALLSWQWPEVGFELAKLYGALPRTKKEKNIVRKYLLQRNADNDTLINHFDSLSVIENPLRKPSKGNFIETNMMDEMDADLLRSMTGEFPLLNQVVIDSFSQQGKNFESFLAFNGFSKSLAYRLQNMPFEQAEAVVMQRDSSGNDLLLAAIKSLNSDTVEVVLETTYATINTPVPHKKQYYTPGLRPWHIADLWEAPKEIKKLLIQYGVDKSADHTAAVFLDQFGKKTENKFFSNEIKGK
;
A
#
# COMPACT_ATOMS: atom_id res chain seq x y z
N MET A 1 -19.09 20.05 -15.37
CA MET A 1 -19.45 21.00 -14.28
C MET A 1 -18.18 21.24 -13.48
N ASN A 2 -17.77 22.50 -13.29
CA ASN A 2 -16.56 22.85 -12.53
C ASN A 2 -16.74 22.42 -11.07
N PHE A 3 -16.04 21.37 -10.65
CA PHE A 3 -15.88 21.06 -9.23
C PHE A 3 -14.99 22.14 -8.60
N PRO A 4 -15.39 22.75 -7.47
CA PRO A 4 -14.48 23.63 -6.75
C PRO A 4 -13.36 22.74 -6.21
N LEU A 5 -12.11 23.14 -6.45
CA LEU A 5 -10.96 22.72 -5.66
C LEU A 5 -11.35 22.89 -4.19
N VAL A 6 -11.69 21.78 -3.53
CA VAL A 6 -11.87 21.77 -2.08
C VAL A 6 -10.46 21.95 -1.54
N SER A 7 -10.10 23.22 -1.27
CA SER A 7 -8.90 23.53 -0.50
C SER A 7 -8.93 22.65 0.73
N ALA A 8 -7.98 21.71 0.78
CA ALA A 8 -7.68 20.93 1.97
C ALA A 8 -7.36 21.93 3.08
N LEU A 9 -8.37 22.26 3.88
CA LEU A 9 -8.17 22.95 5.13
C LEU A 9 -7.44 21.94 6.02
N LEU A 10 -6.11 21.93 5.90
CA LEU A 10 -5.22 21.23 6.81
C LEU A 10 -5.70 21.58 8.23
N LEU A 11 -5.82 20.56 9.07
CA LEU A 11 -5.62 20.72 10.51
C LEU A 11 -4.15 21.11 10.74
N ALA A 12 -3.79 22.31 10.28
CA ALA A 12 -2.58 23.02 10.62
C ALA A 12 -2.86 23.81 11.90
N THR A 13 -3.17 23.11 12.99
CA THR A 13 -3.00 23.66 14.33
C THR A 13 -2.48 22.55 15.24
N SER A 14 -1.17 22.64 15.49
CA SER A 14 -0.43 22.07 16.62
C SER A 14 -0.14 20.56 16.70
N VAL A 15 0.18 19.90 15.59
CA VAL A 15 1.05 18.71 15.66
C VAL A 15 2.25 18.93 14.75
N SER A 16 3.37 19.32 15.35
CA SER A 16 4.65 19.43 14.66
C SER A 16 5.13 18.03 14.28
N PHE A 17 5.13 17.71 12.99
CA PHE A 17 5.70 16.47 12.44
C PHE A 17 7.22 16.56 12.19
N ALA A 18 7.85 17.69 12.57
CA ALA A 18 9.20 18.05 12.15
C ALA A 18 10.29 17.06 12.61
N ASP A 19 10.06 16.29 13.67
CA ASP A 19 11.09 15.46 14.31
C ASP A 19 11.06 13.99 13.88
N ASP A 20 10.09 13.56 13.05
CA ASP A 20 10.04 12.19 12.55
C ASP A 20 10.51 12.15 11.08
N LEU A 21 11.75 11.72 10.90
CA LEU A 21 12.45 11.59 9.61
C LEU A 21 11.73 10.68 8.59
N SER A 22 10.72 9.90 9.01
CA SER A 22 9.90 9.09 8.12
C SER A 22 8.77 9.87 7.41
N PHE A 23 8.57 11.15 7.75
CA PHE A 23 7.47 12.00 7.24
C PHE A 23 7.95 13.28 6.54
N GLN A 24 9.12 13.24 5.88
CA GLN A 24 9.54 14.39 5.08
C GLN A 24 8.55 14.62 3.93
N PRO A 25 8.02 15.83 3.76
CA PRO A 25 7.09 16.12 2.68
C PRO A 25 7.82 16.00 1.33
N ASP A 26 7.11 15.47 0.33
CA ASP A 26 7.60 15.44 -1.04
C ASP A 26 7.85 16.87 -1.56
N THR A 27 8.78 17.02 -2.50
CA THR A 27 9.03 18.32 -3.13
C THR A 27 7.82 18.74 -3.97
N SER A 28 7.72 20.03 -4.30
CA SER A 28 6.63 20.52 -5.16
C SER A 28 6.65 19.87 -6.55
N GLU A 29 7.85 19.57 -7.07
CA GLU A 29 8.06 18.88 -8.33
C GLU A 29 7.61 17.41 -8.25
N ALA A 30 7.92 16.72 -7.15
CA ALA A 30 7.47 15.36 -6.92
C ALA A 30 5.95 15.28 -6.80
N LEU A 31 5.32 16.21 -6.07
CA LEU A 31 3.86 16.29 -5.98
C LEU A 31 3.21 16.57 -7.34
N ALA A 32 3.81 17.45 -8.16
CA ALA A 32 3.32 17.70 -9.52
C ALA A 32 3.42 16.42 -10.39
N ALA A 33 4.53 15.69 -10.30
CA ALA A 33 4.72 14.43 -11.02
C ALA A 33 3.75 13.33 -10.55
N GLN A 34 3.49 13.23 -9.24
CA GLN A 34 2.46 12.34 -8.69
C GLN A 34 1.08 12.67 -9.26
N ASN A 35 0.70 13.95 -9.28
CA ASN A 35 -0.57 14.40 -9.84
C ASN A 35 -0.71 14.05 -11.32
N HIS A 36 0.36 14.12 -12.11
CA HIS A 36 0.33 13.66 -13.50
C HIS A 36 -0.01 12.17 -13.61
N VAL A 37 0.62 11.33 -12.78
CA VAL A 37 0.32 9.89 -12.73
C VAL A 37 -1.11 9.65 -12.26
N GLU A 38 -1.56 10.27 -11.17
CA GLU A 38 -2.94 10.13 -10.67
C GLU A 38 -3.99 10.51 -11.72
N ASN A 39 -3.79 11.62 -12.43
CA ASN A 39 -4.72 12.06 -13.47
C ASN A 39 -4.82 11.06 -14.63
N ILE A 40 -3.72 10.39 -14.99
CA ILE A 40 -3.74 9.32 -16.01
C ILE A 40 -4.55 8.12 -15.50
N LEU A 41 -4.38 7.74 -14.24
CA LEU A 41 -5.14 6.64 -13.65
C LEU A 41 -6.64 6.98 -13.55
N ILE A 42 -6.99 8.21 -13.15
CA ILE A 42 -8.38 8.68 -13.14
C ILE A 42 -8.97 8.64 -14.56
N ALA A 43 -8.27 9.19 -15.55
CA ALA A 43 -8.70 9.17 -16.95
C ALA A 43 -8.88 7.73 -17.48
N THR A 44 -8.11 6.76 -16.98
CA THR A 44 -8.28 5.33 -17.29
C THR A 44 -9.63 4.83 -16.80
N TYR A 45 -9.99 5.10 -15.53
CA TYR A 45 -11.29 4.70 -14.99
C TYR A 45 -12.44 5.40 -15.71
N GLU A 46 -12.33 6.70 -15.99
CA GLU A 46 -13.32 7.46 -16.74
C GLU A 46 -13.54 6.90 -18.15
N ARG A 47 -12.45 6.51 -18.83
CA ARG A 47 -12.52 5.86 -20.14
C ARG A 47 -13.24 4.51 -20.07
N VAL A 48 -12.95 3.68 -19.07
CA VAL A 48 -13.61 2.36 -18.90
C VAL A 48 -15.08 2.53 -18.54
N LEU A 49 -15.45 3.53 -17.74
CA LEU A 49 -16.86 3.85 -17.41
C LEU A 49 -17.64 4.46 -18.57
N ALA A 50 -16.97 5.07 -19.55
CA ALA A 50 -17.63 5.59 -20.74
C ALA A 50 -18.20 4.45 -21.62
N GLU A 51 -17.66 3.24 -21.50
CA GLU A 51 -18.23 2.04 -22.09
C GLU A 51 -19.36 1.51 -21.19
N PRO A 52 -20.54 1.16 -21.73
CA PRO A 52 -21.72 0.75 -20.95
C PRO A 52 -21.62 -0.68 -20.38
N THR A 53 -20.44 -1.07 -19.93
CA THR A 53 -20.10 -2.43 -19.49
C THR A 53 -20.31 -2.63 -17.99
N TYR A 54 -20.02 -1.61 -17.18
CA TYR A 54 -20.09 -1.68 -15.72
C TYR A 54 -20.76 -0.44 -15.15
N SER A 55 -21.46 -0.59 -14.03
CA SER A 55 -21.78 0.56 -13.19
C SER A 55 -20.55 1.09 -12.47
N GLU A 56 -20.60 2.36 -12.01
CA GLU A 56 -19.56 2.96 -11.18
C GLU A 56 -19.21 2.09 -9.97
N SER A 57 -20.23 1.61 -9.25
CA SER A 57 -20.05 0.78 -8.06
C SER A 57 -19.40 -0.57 -8.38
N GLU A 58 -19.71 -1.18 -9.53
CA GLU A 58 -19.08 -2.44 -9.93
C GLU A 58 -17.60 -2.23 -10.21
N LEU A 59 -17.25 -1.22 -11.02
CA LEU A 59 -15.87 -0.96 -11.42
C LEU A 59 -14.99 -0.52 -10.25
N THR A 60 -15.45 0.44 -9.44
CA THR A 60 -14.62 1.05 -8.39
C THR A 60 -14.44 0.16 -7.16
N ASN A 61 -15.32 -0.83 -6.94
CA ASN A 61 -15.20 -1.79 -5.85
C ASN A 61 -14.56 -3.13 -6.28
N ALA A 62 -14.48 -3.43 -7.57
CA ALA A 62 -13.86 -4.64 -8.07
C ALA A 62 -12.34 -4.68 -7.74
N PRO A 63 -11.76 -5.88 -7.60
CA PRO A 63 -10.30 -6.02 -7.63
C PRO A 63 -9.75 -5.49 -8.96
N ILE A 64 -8.66 -4.73 -8.89
CA ILE A 64 -8.07 -4.12 -10.09
C ILE A 64 -7.37 -5.14 -11.00
N SER A 65 -7.01 -6.31 -10.48
CA SER A 65 -6.51 -7.44 -11.27
C SER A 65 -7.66 -8.33 -11.72
N GLY A 66 -7.82 -8.50 -13.03
CA GLY A 66 -8.85 -9.34 -13.64
C GLY A 66 -8.48 -10.83 -13.60
N PHE A 67 -9.48 -11.68 -13.33
CA PHE A 67 -9.46 -13.14 -13.51
C PHE A 67 -8.60 -14.02 -12.58
N GLY A 68 -7.78 -13.49 -11.68
CA GLY A 68 -6.90 -14.35 -10.87
C GLY A 68 -6.58 -13.85 -9.47
N GLU A 69 -6.68 -14.81 -8.54
CA GLU A 69 -5.94 -14.93 -7.28
C GLU A 69 -6.56 -14.32 -6.02
N SER A 70 -6.23 -14.93 -4.88
CA SER A 70 -6.74 -14.65 -3.53
C SER A 70 -6.37 -13.27 -2.99
N ARG A 71 -5.72 -12.44 -3.80
CA ARG A 71 -5.19 -11.12 -3.49
C ARG A 71 -5.56 -10.14 -4.60
N GLY A 72 -5.52 -8.85 -4.30
CA GLY A 72 -5.89 -7.84 -5.28
C GLY A 72 -6.59 -6.67 -4.61
N ARG A 73 -5.98 -5.50 -4.77
CA ARG A 73 -6.48 -4.21 -4.30
C ARG A 73 -7.75 -3.82 -5.06
N ASN A 74 -8.65 -3.10 -4.42
CA ASN A 74 -9.67 -2.33 -5.15
C ASN A 74 -9.16 -0.89 -5.36
N LEU A 75 -9.96 -0.03 -5.99
CA LEU A 75 -9.55 1.36 -6.27
C LEU A 75 -9.07 2.09 -5.00
N LEU A 76 -9.85 2.05 -3.91
CA LEU A 76 -9.52 2.80 -2.70
C LEU A 76 -8.32 2.23 -1.94
N THR A 77 -8.17 0.90 -1.89
CA THR A 77 -6.98 0.32 -1.25
C THR A 77 -5.72 0.50 -2.09
N PHE A 78 -5.85 0.54 -3.42
CA PHE A 78 -4.77 0.92 -4.34
C PHE A 78 -4.36 2.39 -4.16
N ALA A 79 -5.33 3.29 -4.09
CA ALA A 79 -5.07 4.71 -3.88
C ALA A 79 -4.41 4.98 -2.52
N ALA A 80 -4.91 4.38 -1.44
CA ALA A 80 -4.28 4.48 -0.11
C ALA A 80 -2.89 3.83 -0.05
N PHE A 81 -2.69 2.72 -0.76
CA PHE A 81 -1.39 2.06 -0.84
C PHE A 81 -0.33 2.95 -1.51
N ASN A 82 -0.71 3.66 -2.57
CA ASN A 82 0.18 4.54 -3.33
C ASN A 82 0.19 6.00 -2.86
N ASN A 83 -0.60 6.35 -1.83
CA ASN A 83 -0.80 7.74 -1.41
C ASN A 83 -1.30 8.65 -2.54
N PHE A 84 -2.38 8.22 -3.20
CA PHE A 84 -3.05 8.95 -4.28
C PHE A 84 -4.37 9.54 -3.80
N PRO A 85 -4.36 10.72 -3.15
CA PRO A 85 -5.56 11.32 -2.58
C PRO A 85 -6.59 11.71 -3.63
N GLU A 86 -6.19 12.20 -4.81
CA GLU A 86 -7.13 12.61 -5.86
C GLU A 86 -7.83 11.40 -6.46
N LEU A 87 -7.10 10.30 -6.70
CA LEU A 87 -7.71 9.04 -7.15
C LEU A 87 -8.71 8.50 -6.11
N ALA A 88 -8.39 8.58 -4.81
CA ALA A 88 -9.29 8.13 -3.76
C ALA A 88 -10.56 8.99 -3.67
N LEU A 89 -10.41 10.32 -3.73
CA LEU A 89 -11.54 11.26 -3.72
C LEU A 89 -12.43 11.08 -4.96
N TRP A 90 -11.82 10.89 -6.13
CA TRP A 90 -12.54 10.56 -7.36
C TRP A 90 -13.33 9.26 -7.19
N GLY A 91 -12.73 8.19 -6.67
CA GLY A 91 -13.42 6.92 -6.44
C GLY A 91 -14.60 7.06 -5.48
N LEU A 92 -14.43 7.79 -4.37
CA LEU A 92 -15.51 8.04 -3.40
C LEU A 92 -16.67 8.84 -4.01
N ALA A 93 -16.39 9.74 -4.96
CA ALA A 93 -17.41 10.44 -5.73
C ALA A 93 -18.13 9.52 -6.74
N HIS A 94 -17.51 8.41 -7.15
CA HIS A 94 -18.02 7.43 -8.12
C HIS A 94 -18.32 6.08 -7.46
N SER A 95 -19.04 6.13 -6.34
CA SER A 95 -19.64 4.94 -5.70
C SER A 95 -18.64 3.89 -5.15
N ALA A 96 -17.37 4.23 -4.97
CA ALA A 96 -16.43 3.35 -4.28
C ALA A 96 -16.82 3.23 -2.80
N GLY A 97 -17.00 2.01 -2.31
CA GLY A 97 -17.38 1.77 -0.93
C GLY A 97 -16.20 2.00 0.01
N ILE A 98 -16.25 3.04 0.84
CA ILE A 98 -15.19 3.39 1.79
C ILE A 98 -14.78 2.24 2.74
N ASN A 99 -15.75 1.38 3.06
CA ASN A 99 -15.60 0.21 3.93
C ASN A 99 -15.53 -1.11 3.14
N THR A 100 -15.46 -1.07 1.81
CA THR A 100 -15.26 -2.26 0.97
C THR A 100 -13.81 -2.69 1.12
N ALA A 101 -13.62 -3.92 1.58
CA ALA A 101 -12.31 -4.54 1.64
C ALA A 101 -11.89 -5.08 0.28
N ASP A 102 -10.59 -5.07 0.06
CA ASP A 102 -9.95 -5.78 -1.03
C ASP A 102 -9.91 -7.29 -0.78
N ARG A 103 -9.25 -8.04 -1.67
CA ARG A 103 -9.20 -9.50 -1.55
C ARG A 103 -8.44 -9.97 -0.32
N ASP A 104 -7.44 -9.20 0.12
CA ASP A 104 -6.68 -9.38 1.36
C ASP A 104 -7.46 -8.94 2.61
N GLY A 105 -8.72 -8.53 2.48
CA GLY A 105 -9.55 -8.10 3.59
C GLY A 105 -9.20 -6.70 4.11
N ALA A 106 -8.29 -5.99 3.45
CA ALA A 106 -7.91 -4.64 3.84
C ALA A 106 -8.86 -3.60 3.28
N THR A 107 -9.23 -2.63 4.11
CA THR A 107 -9.98 -1.43 3.70
C THR A 107 -9.03 -0.27 3.37
N MET A 108 -9.56 0.84 2.84
CA MET A 108 -8.80 2.07 2.66
C MET A 108 -8.14 2.51 3.98
N LEU A 109 -8.92 2.52 5.08
CA LEU A 109 -8.43 2.90 6.41
C LEU A 109 -7.27 2.02 6.87
N ARG A 110 -7.33 0.71 6.60
CA ARG A 110 -6.24 -0.23 6.92
C ARG A 110 -4.94 0.08 6.19
N MET A 111 -5.03 0.42 4.90
CA MET A 111 -3.86 0.75 4.08
C MET A 111 -3.28 2.11 4.47
N SER A 112 -4.12 3.12 4.70
CA SER A 112 -3.68 4.43 5.19
C SER A 112 -2.92 4.32 6.51
N LEU A 113 -3.46 3.54 7.46
CA LEU A 113 -2.82 3.31 8.75
C LEU A 113 -1.50 2.51 8.61
N ALA A 114 -1.45 1.49 7.75
CA ALA A 114 -0.25 0.68 7.55
C ALA A 114 0.91 1.48 6.94
N ASN A 115 0.59 2.48 6.12
CA ASN A 115 1.53 3.40 5.50
C ASN A 115 1.87 4.61 6.37
N TYR A 116 1.39 4.65 7.62
CA TYR A 116 1.52 5.81 8.51
C TYR A 116 0.96 7.12 7.93
N ASN A 117 0.03 7.03 6.98
CA ASN A 117 -0.39 8.18 6.19
C ASN A 117 -1.54 8.93 6.87
N VAL A 118 -1.21 10.03 7.54
CA VAL A 118 -2.18 10.88 8.27
C VAL A 118 -3.22 11.46 7.31
N GLN A 119 -2.80 11.98 6.16
CA GLN A 119 -3.72 12.60 5.18
C GLN A 119 -4.74 11.58 4.66
N MET A 120 -4.28 10.41 4.22
CA MET A 120 -5.18 9.36 3.72
C MET A 120 -6.07 8.78 4.83
N THR A 121 -5.57 8.71 6.07
CA THR A 121 -6.36 8.28 7.23
C THR A 121 -7.49 9.28 7.51
N ASP A 122 -7.19 10.59 7.49
CA ASP A 122 -8.20 11.64 7.67
C ASP A 122 -9.20 11.67 6.50
N ILE A 123 -8.75 11.52 5.24
CA ILE A 123 -9.65 11.39 4.07
C ILE A 123 -10.61 10.21 4.29
N ALA A 124 -10.12 9.04 4.71
CA ALA A 124 -10.97 7.88 4.93
C ALA A 124 -12.02 8.14 6.02
N LEU A 125 -11.62 8.69 7.16
CA LEU A 125 -12.52 8.95 8.29
C LEU A 125 -13.54 10.05 8.01
N LYS A 126 -13.14 11.14 7.32
CA LYS A 126 -14.07 12.19 6.85
C LYS A 126 -15.15 11.64 5.94
N ASN A 127 -14.78 10.69 5.08
CA ASN A 127 -15.68 9.98 4.16
C ASN A 127 -16.34 8.75 4.78
N LYS A 128 -16.44 8.70 6.13
CA LYS A 128 -17.23 7.72 6.89
C LYS A 128 -16.69 6.29 6.83
N ALA A 129 -15.37 6.13 6.72
CA ALA A 129 -14.73 4.88 7.13
C ALA A 129 -15.11 4.59 8.59
N ASP A 130 -15.57 3.39 8.88
CA ASP A 130 -15.99 3.01 10.23
C ASP A 130 -14.74 2.58 11.03
N PRO A 131 -14.31 3.32 12.06
CA PRO A 131 -13.11 2.96 12.82
C PRO A 131 -13.31 1.74 13.73
N ASN A 132 -14.57 1.31 13.92
CA ASN A 132 -14.98 0.25 14.83
C ASN A 132 -15.30 -1.08 14.14
N MET A 133 -15.24 -1.13 12.81
CA MET A 133 -15.40 -2.37 12.06
C MET A 133 -14.06 -3.09 11.84
N VAL A 134 -14.13 -4.34 11.39
CA VAL A 134 -12.94 -5.05 10.92
C VAL A 134 -12.38 -4.33 9.70
N ILE A 135 -11.13 -3.88 9.78
CA ILE A 135 -10.45 -3.16 8.69
C ILE A 135 -9.43 -4.04 7.95
N GLY A 136 -9.09 -5.22 8.49
CA GLY A 136 -8.10 -6.14 7.93
C GLY A 136 -8.43 -7.60 8.25
N GLN A 137 -7.40 -8.42 8.45
CA GLN A 137 -7.57 -9.81 8.86
C GLN A 137 -7.95 -9.92 10.35
N GLY A 138 -8.64 -11.01 10.72
CA GLY A 138 -9.09 -11.25 12.09
C GLY A 138 -10.08 -10.18 12.58
N ASP A 139 -9.81 -9.63 13.77
CA ASP A 139 -10.67 -8.64 14.44
C ASP A 139 -10.05 -7.23 14.46
N ASP A 140 -9.09 -6.94 13.57
CA ASP A 140 -8.38 -5.66 13.59
C ASP A 140 -9.33 -4.46 13.32
N THR A 141 -9.26 -3.45 14.18
CA THR A 141 -9.98 -2.16 14.09
C THR A 141 -8.96 -1.02 14.02
N MET A 142 -9.40 0.24 13.92
CA MET A 142 -8.50 1.39 13.94
C MET A 142 -7.60 1.40 15.20
N LEU A 143 -8.16 1.25 16.40
CA LEU A 143 -7.37 1.31 17.64
C LEU A 143 -6.36 0.17 17.76
N SER A 144 -6.72 -1.06 17.37
CA SER A 144 -5.78 -2.17 17.40
C SER A 144 -4.64 -1.97 16.41
N ALA A 145 -4.92 -1.42 15.22
CA ALA A 145 -3.93 -1.09 14.22
C ALA A 145 -2.97 0.01 14.70
N LEU A 146 -3.49 1.09 15.30
CA LEU A 146 -2.67 2.18 15.87
C LEU A 146 -1.69 1.66 16.93
N LEU A 147 -2.16 0.79 17.83
CA LEU A 147 -1.34 0.16 18.86
C LEU A 147 -0.28 -0.77 18.25
N SER A 148 -0.73 -1.67 17.36
CA SER A 148 0.15 -2.63 16.70
C SER A 148 1.23 -1.93 15.90
N TRP A 149 0.92 -0.84 15.20
CA TRP A 149 1.93 -0.13 14.41
C TRP A 149 2.59 1.00 15.19
N GLN A 150 2.30 1.14 16.48
CA GLN A 150 2.91 2.13 17.33
C GLN A 150 2.80 3.55 16.73
N TRP A 151 1.60 3.88 16.24
CA TRP A 151 1.32 5.20 15.68
C TRP A 151 1.57 6.33 16.71
N PRO A 152 2.03 7.50 16.24
CA PRO A 152 2.13 8.69 17.10
C PRO A 152 0.77 9.13 17.63
N GLU A 153 0.78 10.02 18.64
CA GLU A 153 -0.43 10.52 19.33
C GLU A 153 -1.51 11.05 18.38
N VAL A 154 -1.12 11.65 17.26
CA VAL A 154 -2.05 12.16 16.24
C VAL A 154 -3.01 11.09 15.70
N GLY A 155 -2.59 9.82 15.62
CA GLY A 155 -3.49 8.73 15.23
C GLY A 155 -4.58 8.49 16.28
N PHE A 156 -4.26 8.66 17.56
CA PHE A 156 -5.21 8.52 18.66
C PHE A 156 -6.13 9.75 18.80
N GLU A 157 -5.65 10.95 18.44
CA GLU A 157 -6.52 12.13 18.32
C GLU A 157 -7.50 11.98 17.15
N LEU A 158 -7.08 11.41 16.01
CA LEU A 158 -8.02 11.02 14.94
C LEU A 158 -9.02 9.97 15.43
N ALA A 159 -8.55 8.94 16.14
CA ALA A 159 -9.42 7.91 16.72
C ALA A 159 -10.49 8.52 17.65
N LYS A 160 -10.10 9.43 18.54
CA LYS A 160 -11.03 10.19 19.39
C LYS A 160 -12.00 11.04 18.59
N LEU A 161 -11.50 11.81 17.62
CA LEU A 161 -12.31 12.71 16.79
C LEU A 161 -13.41 11.97 16.03
N TYR A 162 -13.11 10.78 15.53
CA TYR A 162 -14.03 9.98 14.72
C TYR A 162 -14.70 8.83 15.48
N GLY A 163 -14.59 8.79 16.82
CA GLY A 163 -15.35 7.88 17.67
C GLY A 163 -14.91 6.42 17.62
N ALA A 164 -13.61 6.18 17.49
CA ALA A 164 -13.05 4.84 17.63
C ALA A 164 -13.13 4.38 19.10
N LEU A 165 -13.61 3.16 19.30
CA LEU A 165 -13.85 2.55 20.60
C LEU A 165 -12.89 1.36 20.78
N PRO A 166 -12.45 1.06 22.02
CA PRO A 166 -11.69 -0.16 22.27
C PRO A 166 -12.58 -1.39 22.10
N ARG A 167 -12.07 -2.46 21.50
CA ARG A 167 -12.78 -3.75 21.35
C ARG A 167 -13.05 -4.43 22.69
N THR A 168 -12.12 -4.27 23.64
CA THR A 168 -12.17 -4.94 24.94
C THR A 168 -11.65 -4.04 26.06
N LYS A 169 -12.01 -4.36 27.32
CA LYS A 169 -11.40 -3.72 28.50
C LYS A 169 -9.88 -3.90 28.52
N LYS A 170 -9.37 -5.01 27.99
CA LYS A 170 -7.92 -5.26 27.86
C LYS A 170 -7.28 -4.28 26.89
N GLU A 171 -7.87 -4.09 25.70
CA GLU A 171 -7.37 -3.13 24.71
C GLU A 171 -7.42 -1.70 25.25
N LYS A 172 -8.50 -1.31 25.91
CA LYS A 172 -8.61 -0.02 26.61
C LYS A 172 -7.44 0.23 27.58
N ASN A 173 -7.11 -0.76 28.40
CA ASN A 173 -5.96 -0.68 29.30
C ASN A 173 -4.61 -0.60 28.56
N ILE A 174 -4.49 -1.22 27.39
CA ILE A 174 -3.30 -1.14 26.54
C ILE A 174 -3.17 0.28 25.95
N VAL A 175 -4.27 0.88 25.45
CA VAL A 175 -4.29 2.28 24.98
C VAL A 175 -3.79 3.22 26.08
N ARG A 176 -4.35 3.11 27.29
CA ARG A 176 -3.93 3.92 28.45
C ARG A 176 -2.42 3.82 28.70
N LYS A 177 -1.88 2.60 28.78
CA LYS A 177 -0.44 2.37 29.01
C LYS A 177 0.41 2.94 27.88
N TYR A 178 -0.02 2.75 26.64
CA TYR A 178 0.68 3.22 25.45
C TYR A 178 0.81 4.75 25.45
N LEU A 179 -0.26 5.48 25.75
CA LEU A 179 -0.27 6.94 25.82
C LEU A 179 0.58 7.47 26.99
N LEU A 180 0.48 6.85 28.18
CA LEU A 180 1.30 7.21 29.35
C LEU A 180 2.82 7.08 29.07
N GLN A 181 3.23 6.03 28.37
CA GLN A 181 4.65 5.80 28.06
C GLN A 181 5.25 6.81 27.09
N ARG A 182 4.42 7.51 26.31
CA ARG A 182 4.87 8.49 25.33
C ARG A 182 4.88 9.92 25.86
N ASN A 183 4.72 10.09 27.19
CA ASN A 183 4.65 11.39 27.83
C ASN A 183 3.55 12.28 27.21
N ALA A 184 2.42 11.68 26.85
CA ALA A 184 1.22 12.44 26.59
C ALA A 184 0.82 13.08 27.94
N ASP A 185 1.32 14.29 28.22
CA ASP A 185 0.87 15.20 29.29
C ASP A 185 -0.61 15.62 29.10
N ASN A 186 -1.27 15.03 28.10
CA ASN A 186 -2.63 15.28 27.72
C ASN A 186 -3.57 14.33 28.48
N ASP A 187 -3.74 14.60 29.78
CA ASP A 187 -4.76 13.96 30.64
C ASP A 187 -6.11 13.83 29.92
N THR A 188 -6.42 14.76 29.01
CA THR A 188 -7.62 14.76 28.17
C THR A 188 -7.78 13.51 27.30
N LEU A 189 -6.73 13.05 26.61
CA LEU A 189 -6.83 11.92 25.68
C LEU A 189 -6.93 10.59 26.43
N ILE A 190 -6.15 10.45 27.51
CA ILE A 190 -6.21 9.30 28.41
C ILE A 190 -7.59 9.22 29.08
N ASN A 191 -8.05 10.32 29.68
CA ASN A 191 -9.37 10.38 30.32
C ASN A 191 -10.51 10.13 29.33
N HIS A 192 -10.37 10.59 28.08
CA HIS A 192 -11.33 10.29 27.01
C HIS A 192 -11.45 8.78 26.81
N PHE A 193 -10.37 8.08 26.45
CA PHE A 193 -10.43 6.63 26.22
C PHE A 193 -10.82 5.85 27.49
N ASP A 194 -10.45 6.32 28.67
CA ASP A 194 -10.85 5.75 29.96
C ASP A 194 -12.34 5.88 30.26
N SER A 195 -13.03 6.85 29.66
CA SER A 195 -14.48 7.02 29.81
C SER A 195 -15.30 6.14 28.86
N LEU A 196 -14.71 5.69 27.74
CA LEU A 196 -15.44 5.01 26.67
C LEU A 196 -15.93 3.60 27.07
N SER A 197 -17.08 3.21 26.53
CA SER A 197 -17.48 1.80 26.46
C SER A 197 -16.59 1.03 25.49
N VAL A 198 -16.80 -0.28 25.40
CA VAL A 198 -16.17 -1.11 24.37
C VAL A 198 -17.10 -1.28 23.16
N ILE A 199 -16.56 -1.63 22.00
CA ILE A 199 -17.36 -1.96 20.80
C ILE A 199 -18.33 -3.10 21.09
N GLU A 200 -19.52 -3.04 20.49
CA GLU A 200 -20.49 -4.13 20.52
C GLU A 200 -20.01 -5.33 19.68
N ASN A 201 -20.20 -6.55 20.20
CA ASN A 201 -19.84 -7.78 19.50
C ASN A 201 -21.08 -8.45 18.88
N PRO A 202 -20.95 -9.10 17.71
CA PRO A 202 -19.72 -9.29 16.92
C PRO A 202 -19.34 -8.04 16.11
N LEU A 203 -18.04 -7.85 15.84
CA LEU A 203 -17.56 -6.77 14.99
C LEU A 203 -18.17 -6.87 13.58
N ARG A 204 -18.56 -5.72 13.03
CA ARG A 204 -19.00 -5.62 11.64
C ARG A 204 -17.83 -5.98 10.71
N LYS A 205 -18.10 -6.80 9.70
CA LYS A 205 -17.13 -7.17 8.67
C LYS A 205 -17.34 -6.36 7.39
N PRO A 206 -16.27 -6.05 6.65
CA PRO A 206 -16.36 -5.32 5.38
C PRO A 206 -16.97 -6.19 4.28
N SER A 207 -17.68 -5.55 3.35
CA SER A 207 -18.05 -6.17 2.08
C SER A 207 -16.81 -6.33 1.19
N LYS A 208 -16.90 -7.18 0.16
CA LYS A 208 -15.90 -7.28 -0.91
C LYS A 208 -16.58 -7.06 -2.25
N GLY A 209 -15.91 -6.39 -3.17
CA GLY A 209 -16.41 -6.24 -4.54
C GLY A 209 -16.43 -7.56 -5.31
N ASN A 210 -17.28 -7.63 -6.32
CA ASN A 210 -17.30 -8.76 -7.26
C ASN A 210 -16.13 -8.66 -8.24
N PHE A 211 -15.72 -9.80 -8.79
CA PHE A 211 -14.78 -9.78 -9.91
C PHE A 211 -15.49 -9.25 -11.17
N ILE A 212 -14.74 -8.55 -12.00
CA ILE A 212 -15.16 -8.10 -13.33
C ILE A 212 -14.21 -8.70 -14.37
N GLU A 213 -14.62 -8.67 -15.63
CA GLU A 213 -13.80 -9.16 -16.74
C GLU A 213 -12.63 -8.21 -17.06
N THR A 214 -12.78 -6.91 -16.80
CA THR A 214 -11.72 -5.94 -17.09
C THR A 214 -10.61 -6.01 -16.06
N ASN A 215 -9.38 -6.23 -16.51
CA ASN A 215 -8.19 -6.06 -15.69
C ASN A 215 -7.80 -4.58 -15.65
N MET A 216 -8.27 -3.84 -14.65
CA MET A 216 -7.95 -2.42 -14.50
C MET A 216 -6.45 -2.13 -14.32
N MET A 217 -5.66 -3.08 -13.81
CA MET A 217 -4.20 -2.94 -13.76
C MET A 217 -3.61 -2.87 -15.18
N ASP A 218 -4.07 -3.72 -16.10
CA ASP A 218 -3.61 -3.71 -17.50
C ASP A 218 -4.07 -2.45 -18.25
N GLU A 219 -5.29 -1.99 -17.97
CA GLU A 219 -5.83 -0.74 -18.54
C GLU A 219 -5.01 0.47 -18.09
N MET A 220 -4.69 0.55 -16.80
CA MET A 220 -3.86 1.62 -16.22
C MET A 220 -2.43 1.58 -16.77
N ASP A 221 -1.82 0.40 -16.84
CA ASP A 221 -0.48 0.23 -17.43
C ASP A 221 -0.45 0.66 -18.91
N ALA A 222 -1.48 0.31 -19.68
CA ALA A 222 -1.58 0.73 -21.07
C ALA A 222 -1.70 2.25 -21.22
N ASP A 223 -2.46 2.93 -20.36
CA ASP A 223 -2.59 4.40 -20.39
C ASP A 223 -1.34 5.12 -19.89
N LEU A 224 -0.62 4.56 -18.91
CA LEU A 224 0.71 5.04 -18.52
C LEU A 224 1.71 4.93 -19.67
N LEU A 225 1.74 3.78 -20.36
CA LEU A 225 2.60 3.58 -21.53
C LEU A 225 2.27 4.55 -22.67
N ARG A 226 0.99 4.74 -22.99
CA ARG A 226 0.55 5.75 -23.99
C ARG A 226 1.00 7.16 -23.60
N SER A 227 0.94 7.48 -22.32
CA SER A 227 1.35 8.80 -21.79
C SER A 227 2.87 9.04 -21.87
N MET A 228 3.68 7.99 -21.99
CA MET A 228 5.13 8.08 -22.22
C MET A 228 5.53 8.05 -23.71
N THR A 229 4.69 7.47 -24.58
CA THR A 229 5.03 7.16 -25.98
C THR A 229 4.31 8.02 -27.02
N GLY A 230 3.32 8.82 -26.63
CA GLY A 230 2.58 9.69 -27.52
C GLY A 230 3.43 10.83 -28.11
N GLU A 231 2.90 11.48 -29.16
CA GLU A 231 3.56 12.62 -29.84
C GLU A 231 3.84 13.80 -28.89
N PHE A 232 2.98 13.98 -27.89
CA PHE A 232 3.14 14.94 -26.80
C PHE A 232 3.00 14.21 -25.46
N PRO A 233 4.07 13.58 -24.96
CA PRO A 233 3.98 12.70 -23.81
C PRO A 233 3.68 13.51 -22.54
N LEU A 234 2.59 13.15 -21.85
CA LEU A 234 2.25 13.69 -20.54
C LEU A 234 3.26 13.26 -19.47
N LEU A 235 3.84 12.06 -19.63
CA LEU A 235 4.93 11.54 -18.82
C LEU A 235 6.26 11.65 -19.60
N ASN A 236 6.73 12.87 -19.77
CA ASN A 236 8.07 13.12 -20.31
C ASN A 236 9.17 12.86 -19.26
N GLN A 237 10.43 12.88 -19.68
CA GLN A 237 11.57 12.58 -18.82
C GLN A 237 11.67 13.48 -17.58
N VAL A 238 11.29 14.76 -17.68
CA VAL A 238 11.30 15.70 -16.53
C VAL A 238 10.29 15.28 -15.47
N VAL A 239 9.08 14.90 -15.89
CA VAL A 239 8.04 14.41 -14.98
C VAL A 239 8.48 13.11 -14.33
N ILE A 240 9.02 12.18 -15.11
CA ILE A 240 9.49 10.88 -14.63
C ILE A 240 10.64 11.04 -13.61
N ASP A 241 11.64 11.87 -13.91
CA ASP A 241 12.79 12.09 -13.02
C ASP A 241 12.39 12.82 -11.73
N SER A 242 11.32 13.61 -11.78
CA SER A 242 10.77 14.29 -10.61
C SER A 242 9.89 13.38 -9.76
N PHE A 243 9.41 12.25 -10.29
CA PHE A 243 8.52 11.36 -9.57
C PHE A 243 9.24 10.67 -8.41
N SER A 244 8.68 10.85 -7.21
CA SER A 244 9.05 10.10 -6.02
C SER A 244 7.78 9.86 -5.22
N GLN A 245 7.51 8.64 -4.78
CA GLN A 245 6.38 8.32 -3.90
C GLN A 245 6.86 7.44 -2.74
N GLN A 246 6.84 7.96 -1.51
CA GLN A 246 7.34 7.24 -0.33
C GLN A 246 8.81 6.76 -0.48
N GLY A 247 9.63 7.53 -1.21
CA GLY A 247 11.03 7.18 -1.51
C GLY A 247 11.20 6.11 -2.61
N LYS A 248 10.14 5.81 -3.37
CA LYS A 248 10.20 5.01 -4.60
C LYS A 248 10.24 5.95 -5.80
N ASN A 249 11.20 5.75 -6.70
CA ASN A 249 11.21 6.41 -8.00
C ASN A 249 10.14 5.81 -8.93
N PHE A 250 10.01 6.36 -10.13
CA PHE A 250 8.98 5.95 -11.08
C PHE A 250 9.07 4.45 -11.44
N GLU A 251 10.27 3.93 -11.75
CA GLU A 251 10.45 2.52 -12.09
C GLU A 251 10.09 1.60 -10.91
N SER A 252 10.44 1.98 -9.67
CA SER A 252 10.04 1.25 -8.47
C SER A 252 8.52 1.27 -8.27
N PHE A 253 7.86 2.39 -8.58
CA PHE A 253 6.40 2.50 -8.56
C PHE A 253 5.76 1.57 -9.60
N LEU A 254 6.28 1.54 -10.83
CA LEU A 254 5.80 0.64 -11.90
C LEU A 254 5.97 -0.83 -11.47
N ALA A 255 7.16 -1.20 -10.98
CA ALA A 255 7.48 -2.56 -10.54
C ALA A 255 6.59 -3.03 -9.39
N PHE A 256 6.38 -2.20 -8.37
CA PHE A 256 5.57 -2.56 -7.19
C PHE A 256 4.08 -2.71 -7.51
N ASN A 257 3.60 -2.01 -8.54
CA ASN A 257 2.19 -2.05 -8.96
C ASN A 257 1.94 -3.01 -10.13
N GLY A 258 2.96 -3.72 -10.61
CA GLY A 258 2.80 -4.72 -11.66
C GLY A 258 2.56 -4.13 -13.06
N PHE A 259 2.97 -2.88 -13.29
CA PHE A 259 2.84 -2.18 -14.57
C PHE A 259 3.99 -2.59 -15.51
N SER A 260 3.96 -3.86 -15.94
CA SER A 260 5.05 -4.53 -16.66
C SER A 260 5.36 -3.89 -18.01
N LYS A 261 4.35 -3.43 -18.76
CA LYS A 261 4.55 -2.84 -20.10
C LYS A 261 5.23 -1.48 -20.01
N SER A 262 4.76 -0.63 -19.09
CA SER A 262 5.40 0.65 -18.79
C SER A 262 6.83 0.46 -18.28
N LEU A 263 7.05 -0.53 -17.40
CA LEU A 263 8.39 -0.81 -16.88
C LEU A 263 9.34 -1.31 -17.97
N ALA A 264 8.88 -2.22 -18.82
CA ALA A 264 9.66 -2.72 -19.95
C ALA A 264 10.07 -1.59 -20.88
N TYR A 265 9.13 -0.70 -21.22
CA TYR A 265 9.43 0.48 -22.04
C TYR A 265 10.52 1.35 -21.41
N ARG A 266 10.44 1.64 -20.10
CA ARG A 266 11.45 2.43 -19.40
C ARG A 266 12.83 1.79 -19.47
N LEU A 267 12.95 0.52 -19.09
CA LEU A 267 14.24 -0.18 -19.03
C LEU A 267 14.87 -0.40 -20.42
N GLN A 268 14.05 -0.66 -21.45
CA GLN A 268 14.52 -0.87 -22.83
C GLN A 268 14.95 0.42 -23.54
N ASN A 269 14.46 1.58 -23.09
CA ASN A 269 14.77 2.88 -23.72
C ASN A 269 15.83 3.69 -22.97
N MET A 270 16.60 3.06 -22.08
CA MET A 270 17.80 3.64 -21.48
C MET A 270 19.05 2.81 -21.81
N PRO A 271 20.26 3.40 -21.77
CA PRO A 271 21.50 2.64 -21.91
C PRO A 271 21.55 1.48 -20.91
N PHE A 272 22.08 0.32 -21.33
CA PHE A 272 22.12 -0.88 -20.51
C PHE A 272 22.70 -0.66 -19.11
N GLU A 273 23.83 0.06 -19.01
CA GLU A 273 24.47 0.37 -17.72
C GLU A 273 23.54 1.18 -16.80
N GLN A 274 22.72 2.07 -17.36
CA GLN A 274 21.72 2.82 -16.61
C GLN A 274 20.56 1.91 -16.19
N ALA A 275 20.06 1.06 -17.08
CA ALA A 275 18.99 0.10 -16.77
C ALA A 275 19.41 -0.86 -15.64
N GLU A 276 20.63 -1.40 -15.73
CA GLU A 276 21.20 -2.26 -14.69
C GLU A 276 21.32 -1.52 -13.36
N ALA A 277 21.81 -0.27 -13.36
CA ALA A 277 21.89 0.54 -12.16
C ALA A 277 20.51 0.79 -11.52
N VAL A 278 19.48 1.06 -12.34
CA VAL A 278 18.09 1.25 -11.88
C VAL A 278 17.54 -0.03 -11.26
N VAL A 279 17.76 -1.20 -11.88
CA VAL A 279 17.33 -2.49 -11.34
C VAL A 279 17.96 -2.77 -9.97
N MET A 280 19.25 -2.44 -9.81
CA MET A 280 20.02 -2.73 -8.60
C MET A 280 19.83 -1.69 -7.48
N GLN A 281 19.31 -0.50 -7.80
CA GLN A 281 19.11 0.57 -6.84
C GLN A 281 18.06 0.18 -5.79
N ARG A 282 18.35 0.42 -4.51
CA ARG A 282 17.40 0.18 -3.41
C ARG A 282 16.63 1.44 -3.03
N ASP A 283 15.33 1.28 -2.83
CA ASP A 283 14.46 2.30 -2.24
C ASP A 283 14.72 2.48 -0.73
N SER A 284 14.01 3.43 -0.12
CA SER A 284 14.05 3.75 1.32
C SER A 284 13.70 2.55 2.22
N SER A 285 12.91 1.59 1.71
CA SER A 285 12.47 0.39 2.41
C SER A 285 13.39 -0.83 2.20
N GLY A 286 14.40 -0.68 1.33
CA GLY A 286 15.41 -1.69 1.02
C GLY A 286 15.06 -2.59 -0.15
N ASN A 287 13.98 -2.31 -0.90
CA ASN A 287 13.66 -3.07 -2.11
C ASN A 287 14.52 -2.56 -3.26
N ASP A 288 15.19 -3.48 -3.94
CA ASP A 288 15.57 -3.25 -5.33
C ASP A 288 14.38 -3.59 -6.24
N LEU A 289 14.54 -3.38 -7.55
CA LEU A 289 13.44 -3.54 -8.50
C LEU A 289 12.93 -4.98 -8.59
N LEU A 290 13.82 -5.96 -8.41
CA LEU A 290 13.44 -7.38 -8.36
C LEU A 290 12.58 -7.69 -7.13
N LEU A 291 12.94 -7.14 -5.97
CA LEU A 291 12.12 -7.31 -4.77
C LEU A 291 10.76 -6.61 -4.88
N ALA A 292 10.69 -5.45 -5.52
CA ALA A 292 9.44 -4.76 -5.80
C ALA A 292 8.55 -5.58 -6.76
N ALA A 293 9.12 -6.12 -7.84
CA ALA A 293 8.42 -6.96 -8.80
C ALA A 293 7.90 -8.27 -8.19
N ILE A 294 8.65 -8.93 -7.30
CA ILE A 294 8.16 -10.13 -6.60
C ILE A 294 6.94 -9.77 -5.72
N LYS A 295 6.97 -8.61 -5.06
CA LYS A 295 5.89 -8.14 -4.17
C LYS A 295 4.65 -7.67 -4.91
N SER A 296 4.75 -7.34 -6.21
CA SER A 296 3.58 -7.06 -7.04
C SER A 296 2.80 -8.32 -7.40
N LEU A 297 3.41 -9.51 -7.23
CA LEU A 297 2.85 -10.81 -7.57
C LEU A 297 2.53 -10.96 -9.07
N ASN A 298 3.11 -10.11 -9.90
CA ASN A 298 2.94 -10.12 -11.35
C ASN A 298 4.19 -10.76 -12.00
N SER A 299 4.03 -11.94 -12.62
CA SER A 299 5.14 -12.69 -13.24
C SER A 299 5.82 -11.92 -14.37
N ASP A 300 5.05 -11.21 -15.17
CA ASP A 300 5.56 -10.47 -16.33
C ASP A 300 6.47 -9.33 -15.87
N THR A 301 6.12 -8.69 -14.75
CA THR A 301 6.97 -7.66 -14.14
C THR A 301 8.29 -8.24 -13.61
N VAL A 302 8.26 -9.44 -13.02
CA VAL A 302 9.48 -10.14 -12.58
C VAL A 302 10.35 -10.52 -13.77
N GLU A 303 9.74 -11.01 -14.86
CA GLU A 303 10.44 -11.36 -16.09
C GLU A 303 11.15 -10.15 -16.69
N VAL A 304 10.45 -9.02 -16.86
CA VAL A 304 11.03 -7.75 -17.36
C VAL A 304 12.28 -7.34 -16.58
N VAL A 305 12.25 -7.45 -15.24
CA VAL A 305 13.39 -7.10 -14.40
C VAL A 305 14.55 -8.08 -14.61
N LEU A 306 14.28 -9.39 -14.62
CA LEU A 306 15.31 -10.43 -14.78
C LEU A 306 15.93 -10.44 -16.19
N GLU A 307 15.17 -10.11 -17.23
CA GLU A 307 15.67 -9.93 -18.60
C GLU A 307 16.62 -8.72 -18.71
N THR A 308 16.41 -7.69 -17.89
CA THR A 308 17.31 -6.54 -17.82
C THR A 308 18.62 -6.91 -17.12
N THR A 309 18.52 -7.44 -15.89
CA THR A 309 19.66 -8.01 -15.15
C THR A 309 19.14 -8.86 -13.98
N TYR A 310 19.89 -9.91 -13.64
CA TYR A 310 19.62 -10.76 -12.48
C TYR A 310 20.73 -10.66 -11.41
N ALA A 311 21.52 -9.59 -11.44
CA ALA A 311 22.64 -9.37 -10.54
C ALA A 311 22.26 -9.47 -9.04
N THR A 312 21.03 -9.11 -8.68
CA THR A 312 20.52 -9.14 -7.30
C THR A 312 19.78 -10.41 -6.91
N ILE A 313 19.64 -11.41 -7.81
CA ILE A 313 18.79 -12.60 -7.59
C ILE A 313 19.16 -13.40 -6.34
N ASN A 314 20.44 -13.33 -5.93
CA ASN A 314 20.97 -13.98 -4.74
C ASN A 314 21.46 -12.98 -3.68
N THR A 315 21.27 -11.68 -3.88
CA THR A 315 21.73 -10.66 -2.94
C THR A 315 20.75 -10.54 -1.76
N PRO A 316 21.21 -10.71 -0.51
CA PRO A 316 20.35 -10.47 0.64
C PRO A 316 20.11 -8.97 0.83
N VAL A 317 18.91 -8.63 1.32
CA VAL A 317 18.61 -7.28 1.80
C VAL A 317 19.57 -6.92 2.94
N PRO A 318 20.27 -5.77 2.90
CA PRO A 318 21.18 -5.37 3.96
C PRO A 318 20.52 -5.31 5.35
N HIS A 319 21.27 -5.58 6.41
CA HIS A 319 20.79 -5.44 7.78
C HIS A 319 20.76 -3.97 8.20
N LYS A 320 19.69 -3.26 7.84
CA LYS A 320 19.41 -1.89 8.30
C LYS A 320 18.09 -1.86 9.08
N LYS A 321 18.03 -1.03 10.13
CA LYS A 321 16.90 -0.95 11.06
C LYS A 321 15.58 -0.59 10.35
N GLN A 322 15.66 0.24 9.32
CA GLN A 322 14.51 0.72 8.55
C GLN A 322 14.04 -0.24 7.44
N TYR A 323 14.84 -1.25 7.09
CA TYR A 323 14.47 -2.18 6.03
C TYR A 323 13.48 -3.22 6.56
N TYR A 324 12.48 -3.52 5.74
CA TYR A 324 11.36 -4.36 6.15
C TYR A 324 11.73 -5.85 6.27
N THR A 325 12.64 -6.32 5.40
CA THR A 325 13.02 -7.73 5.28
C THR A 325 14.54 -7.95 5.29
N PRO A 326 15.26 -7.44 6.31
CA PRO A 326 16.72 -7.51 6.36
C PRO A 326 17.19 -8.97 6.41
N GLY A 327 18.20 -9.29 5.61
CA GLY A 327 18.78 -10.63 5.45
C GLY A 327 18.00 -11.56 4.50
N LEU A 328 16.77 -11.22 4.12
CA LEU A 328 16.01 -12.01 3.16
C LEU A 328 16.53 -11.81 1.73
N ARG A 329 16.41 -12.86 0.91
CA ARG A 329 16.79 -12.89 -0.50
C ARG A 329 15.52 -12.95 -1.35
N PRO A 330 15.59 -12.68 -2.67
CA PRO A 330 14.44 -12.80 -3.57
C PRO A 330 13.61 -14.08 -3.39
N TRP A 331 14.25 -15.26 -3.24
CA TRP A 331 13.54 -16.51 -2.94
C TRP A 331 12.72 -16.46 -1.64
N HIS A 332 13.32 -16.00 -0.55
CA HIS A 332 12.64 -15.87 0.74
C HIS A 332 11.48 -14.86 0.69
N ILE A 333 11.63 -13.80 -0.11
CA ILE A 333 10.54 -12.83 -0.34
C ILE A 333 9.41 -13.50 -1.13
N ALA A 334 9.73 -14.25 -2.18
CA ALA A 334 8.72 -15.01 -2.93
C ALA A 334 7.96 -16.01 -2.04
N ASP A 335 8.63 -16.65 -1.08
CA ASP A 335 7.96 -17.52 -0.10
C ASP A 335 7.11 -16.73 0.91
N LEU A 336 7.66 -15.66 1.50
CA LEU A 336 6.96 -14.82 2.47
C LEU A 336 5.67 -14.21 1.90
N TRP A 337 5.70 -13.82 0.63
CA TRP A 337 4.55 -13.22 -0.05
C TRP A 337 3.67 -14.25 -0.75
N GLU A 338 3.95 -15.55 -0.61
CA GLU A 338 3.21 -16.62 -1.29
C GLU A 338 3.11 -16.40 -2.80
N ALA A 339 4.22 -15.97 -3.41
CA ALA A 339 4.25 -15.60 -4.82
C ALA A 339 3.79 -16.76 -5.74
N PRO A 340 3.11 -16.44 -6.86
CA PRO A 340 2.69 -17.41 -7.86
C PRO A 340 3.80 -18.36 -8.29
N LYS A 341 3.42 -19.58 -8.70
CA LYS A 341 4.38 -20.61 -9.12
C LYS A 341 5.23 -20.14 -10.30
N GLU A 342 4.67 -19.29 -11.14
CA GLU A 342 5.27 -18.67 -12.32
C GLU A 342 6.48 -17.81 -11.91
N ILE A 343 6.33 -16.97 -10.87
CA ILE A 343 7.45 -16.20 -10.30
C ILE A 343 8.54 -17.15 -9.77
N LYS A 344 8.16 -18.19 -9.03
CA LYS A 344 9.15 -19.15 -8.49
C LYS A 344 9.90 -19.90 -9.61
N LYS A 345 9.22 -20.24 -10.71
CA LYS A 345 9.84 -20.83 -11.91
C LYS A 345 10.85 -19.88 -12.55
N LEU A 346 10.49 -18.60 -12.72
CA LEU A 346 11.39 -17.57 -13.25
C LEU A 346 12.65 -17.45 -12.37
N LEU A 347 12.50 -17.34 -11.05
CA LEU A 347 13.66 -17.26 -10.16
C LEU A 347 14.60 -18.49 -10.29
N ILE A 348 14.04 -19.68 -10.45
CA ILE A 348 14.83 -20.91 -10.68
C ILE A 348 15.56 -20.85 -12.04
N GLN A 349 14.86 -20.43 -13.09
CA GLN A 349 15.43 -20.31 -14.44
C GLN A 349 16.64 -19.37 -14.49
N TYR A 350 16.59 -18.27 -13.72
CA TYR A 350 17.67 -17.28 -13.63
C TYR A 350 18.72 -17.60 -12.55
N GLY A 351 18.68 -18.79 -11.94
CA GLY A 351 19.76 -19.28 -11.07
C GLY A 351 19.69 -18.85 -9.60
N VAL A 352 18.48 -18.74 -9.04
CA VAL A 352 18.33 -18.50 -7.60
C VAL A 352 18.90 -19.66 -6.76
N ASP A 353 19.64 -19.31 -5.72
CA ASP A 353 20.21 -20.23 -4.74
C ASP A 353 19.20 -20.46 -3.60
N LYS A 354 18.74 -21.71 -3.50
CA LYS A 354 17.81 -22.17 -2.45
C LYS A 354 18.52 -22.65 -1.18
N SER A 355 19.84 -22.81 -1.20
CA SER A 355 20.58 -23.45 -0.10
C SER A 355 20.72 -22.57 1.16
N ALA A 356 20.37 -21.28 1.08
CA ALA A 356 20.47 -20.32 2.19
C ALA A 356 19.35 -20.42 3.26
N ASP A 357 18.55 -21.50 3.25
CA ASP A 357 17.29 -21.65 3.98
C ASP A 357 17.35 -21.60 5.52
N HIS A 358 18.48 -21.92 6.15
CA HIS A 358 18.52 -22.05 7.62
C HIS A 358 18.33 -20.73 8.37
N THR A 359 18.87 -19.63 7.86
CA THR A 359 18.72 -18.29 8.47
C THR A 359 17.34 -17.70 8.18
N ALA A 360 16.76 -18.04 7.03
CA ALA A 360 15.43 -17.60 6.62
C ALA A 360 14.32 -18.30 7.41
N ALA A 361 14.46 -19.59 7.73
CA ALA A 361 13.48 -20.30 8.56
C ALA A 361 13.34 -19.68 9.96
N VAL A 362 14.46 -19.26 10.57
CA VAL A 362 14.45 -18.57 11.88
C VAL A 362 13.89 -17.16 11.75
N PHE A 363 14.22 -16.43 10.69
CA PHE A 363 13.65 -15.10 10.45
C PHE A 363 12.15 -15.19 10.12
N LEU A 364 11.70 -16.16 9.33
CA LEU A 364 10.29 -16.42 9.00
C LEU A 364 9.50 -16.93 10.21
N ASP A 365 10.11 -17.68 11.12
CA ASP A 365 9.48 -18.07 12.40
C ASP A 365 9.39 -16.88 13.37
N GLN A 366 10.40 -15.99 13.42
CA GLN A 366 10.35 -14.78 14.25
C GLN A 366 9.49 -13.66 13.65
N PHE A 367 9.53 -13.51 12.32
CA PHE A 367 8.67 -12.62 11.56
C PHE A 367 7.25 -13.14 11.64
N GLY A 368 7.04 -14.43 11.39
CA GLY A 368 5.82 -15.19 11.64
C GLY A 368 5.30 -15.00 13.06
N LYS A 369 6.10 -15.07 14.13
CA LYS A 369 5.63 -14.78 15.50
C LYS A 369 5.38 -13.29 15.79
N LYS A 370 6.05 -12.37 15.07
CA LYS A 370 5.83 -10.91 15.14
C LYS A 370 4.63 -10.47 14.30
N THR A 371 4.32 -11.15 13.20
CA THR A 371 3.14 -10.98 12.35
C THR A 371 1.98 -11.82 12.83
N GLU A 372 2.15 -12.95 13.49
CA GLU A 372 1.08 -13.64 14.26
C GLU A 372 0.61 -12.75 15.42
N ASN A 373 1.44 -11.80 15.86
CA ASN A 373 1.03 -10.71 16.75
C ASN A 373 0.72 -9.37 16.05
N LYS A 374 0.83 -9.25 14.71
CA LYS A 374 0.57 -7.97 13.98
C LYS A 374 -0.06 -8.03 12.58
N PHE A 375 -0.21 -9.17 11.91
CA PHE A 375 -0.63 -9.30 10.51
C PHE A 375 -1.23 -10.67 10.09
N PHE A 376 -0.94 -11.82 10.71
CA PHE A 376 -1.49 -13.13 10.30
C PHE A 376 -1.48 -14.17 11.43
N SER A 377 -2.55 -14.30 12.23
CA SER A 377 -3.07 -15.63 12.65
C SER A 377 -4.42 -15.55 13.36
N ASN A 378 -5.36 -16.33 12.85
CA ASN A 378 -6.03 -17.39 13.60
C ASN A 378 -6.88 -18.21 12.63
N GLU A 379 -6.41 -19.41 12.27
CA GLU A 379 -7.21 -20.63 12.08
C GLU A 379 -6.32 -21.74 11.50
N ILE A 380 -5.66 -22.53 12.36
CA ILE A 380 -5.63 -24.01 12.27
C ILE A 380 -5.42 -24.54 13.70
N LYS A 381 -6.52 -24.69 14.45
CA LYS A 381 -6.61 -25.69 15.51
C LYS A 381 -7.88 -26.49 15.30
N GLY A 382 -7.73 -27.53 14.49
CA GLY A 382 -8.70 -28.62 14.33
C GLY A 382 -7.99 -29.95 14.53
N LYS A 383 -7.80 -30.33 15.80
CA LYS A 383 -8.03 -31.69 16.31
C LYS A 383 -8.50 -31.57 17.75
#